data_AF-A0AAU4DWJ9-F1
#
_entry.id   AF-A0AAU4DWJ9-F1
#
_cell.length_a   1.000
_cell.length_b   1.000
_cell.length_c   1.000
_cell.angle_alpha   90.00
_cell.angle_beta   90.00
_cell.angle_gamma   90.00
#
_symmetry.space_group_name_H-M   'P 1'
#
loop_
_entity.id
_entity.type
_entity.pdbx_description
1 polymer ?
#
loop_
_entity_poly.entity_id
_entity_poly.type
_entity_poly.pdbx_seq_one_letter_code
_entity_poly.pdbx_strand_id
1 'polypeptide(L)'
;MVDAAYAQAQLPTPAPPHWRSCLDLSARAQWRLYQEHPWLAATMNLTRPLLAPNGMRHIEWALAALEGLGLDAGARMHAAVSLFGFVRGCAVDLAAEQEAGHASGVTSDQWMQVQEARMAALLSDGTFPAFTTARTDPGLDLSAESLFTFGLDRHLDGLAALIAAAGDQSNFGETSSAVVNLQRDW
;
A
#
# COMPACT_ATOMS: atom_id res chain seq x y z
N MET A 1 -21.73 8.32 4.46
CA MET A 1 -20.56 8.42 5.37
C MET A 1 -19.28 8.10 4.64
N VAL A 2 -19.11 6.87 4.09
CA VAL A 2 -17.92 6.49 3.29
C VAL A 2 -17.58 7.49 2.18
N ASP A 3 -18.54 7.78 1.31
CA ASP A 3 -18.30 8.68 0.17
C ASP A 3 -17.96 10.11 0.59
N ALA A 4 -18.56 10.59 1.69
CA ALA A 4 -18.29 11.90 2.27
C ALA A 4 -16.91 11.99 2.96
N ALA A 5 -16.39 10.88 3.48
CA ALA A 5 -15.02 10.81 3.97
C ALA A 5 -14.05 10.94 2.78
N TYR A 6 -14.23 10.14 1.72
CA TYR A 6 -13.41 10.24 0.51
C TYR A 6 -13.46 11.62 -0.16
N ALA A 7 -14.57 12.35 -0.07
CA ALA A 7 -14.67 13.72 -0.59
C ALA A 7 -13.67 14.71 0.07
N GLN A 8 -13.15 14.40 1.26
CA GLN A 8 -12.16 15.23 1.97
C GLN A 8 -10.73 14.98 1.47
N ALA A 9 -10.45 13.80 0.88
CA ALA A 9 -9.14 13.40 0.39
C ALA A 9 -8.90 13.87 -1.06
N GLN A 10 -8.85 15.19 -1.27
CA GLN A 10 -8.68 15.74 -2.62
C GLN A 10 -7.30 15.43 -3.21
N LEU A 11 -7.28 14.85 -4.41
CA LEU A 11 -6.07 14.66 -5.21
C LEU A 11 -5.78 15.91 -6.04
N PRO A 12 -4.50 16.30 -6.23
CA PRO A 12 -4.15 17.49 -6.98
C PRO A 12 -4.56 17.38 -8.45
N THR A 13 -4.97 18.52 -9.01
CA THR A 13 -5.27 18.69 -10.44
C THR A 13 -4.44 19.87 -10.98
N PRO A 14 -3.57 19.66 -12.00
CA PRO A 14 -3.31 18.39 -12.67
C PRO A 14 -2.56 17.38 -11.78
N ALA A 15 -2.62 16.11 -12.17
CA ALA A 15 -1.79 15.07 -11.55
C ALA A 15 -0.30 15.32 -11.81
N PRO A 16 0.61 14.84 -10.95
CA PRO A 16 2.04 14.83 -11.25
C PRO A 16 2.35 14.11 -12.58
N PRO A 17 3.46 14.47 -13.25
CA PRO A 17 3.81 13.85 -14.53
C PRO A 17 4.33 12.42 -14.40
N HIS A 18 4.84 12.02 -13.23
CA HIS A 18 5.45 10.71 -13.02
C HIS A 18 4.52 9.77 -12.26
N TRP A 19 4.27 8.58 -12.80
CA TRP A 19 3.36 7.57 -12.23
C TRP A 19 3.64 7.27 -10.75
N ARG A 20 4.93 7.17 -10.38
CA ARG A 20 5.32 6.88 -9.00
C ARG A 20 4.88 7.99 -8.04
N SER A 21 5.09 9.25 -8.42
CA SER A 21 4.66 10.40 -7.63
C SER A 21 3.14 10.48 -7.55
N CYS A 22 2.44 10.06 -8.60
CA CYS A 22 1.00 9.90 -8.52
C CYS A 22 0.65 8.88 -7.44
N LEU A 23 1.03 7.61 -7.63
CA LEU A 23 0.63 6.54 -6.70
C LEU A 23 1.02 6.82 -5.24
N ASP A 24 2.20 7.39 -4.99
CA ASP A 24 2.62 7.84 -3.65
C ASP A 24 1.63 8.85 -3.04
N LEU A 25 1.25 9.89 -3.80
CA LEU A 25 0.29 10.90 -3.32
C LEU A 25 -1.08 10.30 -3.04
N SER A 26 -1.59 9.40 -3.89
CA SER A 26 -2.89 8.75 -3.64
C SER A 26 -2.85 7.84 -2.41
N ALA A 27 -1.77 7.07 -2.24
CA ALA A 27 -1.59 6.23 -1.07
C ALA A 27 -1.51 7.06 0.22
N ARG A 28 -0.75 8.16 0.21
CA ARG A 28 -0.64 9.08 1.36
C ARG A 28 -1.94 9.82 1.64
N ALA A 29 -2.70 10.20 0.62
CA ALA A 29 -4.02 10.80 0.80
C ALA A 29 -4.99 9.80 1.47
N GLN A 30 -4.99 8.55 1.01
CA GLN A 30 -5.81 7.50 1.63
C GLN A 30 -5.35 7.17 3.06
N TRP A 31 -4.04 7.15 3.31
CA TRP A 31 -3.48 6.95 4.65
C TRP A 31 -3.93 8.03 5.63
N ARG A 32 -3.82 9.31 5.26
CA ARG A 32 -4.34 10.43 6.07
C ARG A 32 -5.84 10.31 6.30
N LEU A 33 -6.59 9.96 5.25
CA LEU A 33 -8.03 9.75 5.36
C LEU A 33 -8.37 8.67 6.39
N TYR A 34 -7.63 7.57 6.43
CA TYR A 34 -7.84 6.53 7.45
C TYR A 34 -7.40 6.96 8.84
N GLN A 35 -6.38 7.80 9.00
CA GLN A 35 -6.02 8.37 10.30
C GLN A 35 -7.11 9.32 10.82
N GLU A 36 -7.70 10.14 9.95
CA GLU A 36 -8.80 11.05 10.29
C GLU A 36 -10.13 10.32 10.53
N HIS A 37 -10.35 9.22 9.80
CA HIS A 37 -11.57 8.40 9.88
C HIS A 37 -11.24 6.91 10.09
N PRO A 38 -10.75 6.49 11.27
CA PRO A 38 -10.23 5.11 11.50
C PRO A 38 -11.24 4.00 11.23
N TRP A 39 -12.53 4.26 11.40
CA TRP A 39 -13.62 3.34 11.08
C TRP A 39 -13.69 2.96 9.59
N LEU A 40 -13.10 3.77 8.71
CA LEU A 40 -13.22 3.63 7.26
C LEU A 40 -12.46 2.42 6.74
N ALA A 41 -11.24 2.16 7.23
CA ALA A 41 -10.40 1.04 6.77
C ALA A 41 -11.08 -0.33 7.02
N ALA A 42 -11.69 -0.50 8.19
CA ALA A 42 -12.44 -1.71 8.55
C ALA A 42 -13.72 -1.90 7.70
N THR A 43 -14.30 -0.80 7.21
CA THR A 43 -15.53 -0.82 6.39
C THR A 43 -15.25 -1.22 4.94
N MET A 44 -14.03 -1.02 4.44
CA MET A 44 -13.66 -1.34 3.06
C MET A 44 -13.50 -2.84 2.85
N ASN A 45 -13.96 -3.33 1.69
CA ASN A 45 -13.74 -4.70 1.22
C ASN A 45 -13.16 -4.68 -0.20
N LEU A 46 -11.99 -5.31 -0.39
CA LEU A 46 -11.28 -5.31 -1.66
C LEU A 46 -11.97 -6.17 -2.73
N THR A 47 -12.64 -7.26 -2.35
CA THR A 47 -13.31 -8.17 -3.28
C THR A 47 -14.78 -7.82 -3.51
N ARG A 48 -15.33 -6.94 -2.67
CA ARG A 48 -16.69 -6.40 -2.76
C ARG A 48 -16.67 -4.89 -2.52
N PRO A 49 -16.08 -4.11 -3.44
CA PRO A 49 -15.90 -2.69 -3.22
C PRO A 49 -17.25 -1.98 -3.13
N LEU A 50 -17.36 -1.07 -2.17
CA LEU A 50 -18.46 -0.12 -2.14
C LEU A 50 -18.26 0.87 -3.30
N LEU A 51 -19.25 0.94 -4.19
CA LEU A 51 -19.24 1.87 -5.32
C LEU A 51 -19.57 3.30 -4.82
N ALA A 52 -18.59 3.92 -4.17
CA ALA A 52 -18.63 5.31 -3.71
C ALA A 52 -17.97 6.21 -4.77
N PRO A 53 -18.67 7.19 -5.37
CA PRO A 53 -18.13 8.03 -6.43
C PRO A 53 -16.77 8.67 -6.12
N ASN A 54 -16.59 9.21 -4.91
CA ASN A 54 -15.32 9.82 -4.52
C ASN A 54 -14.22 8.77 -4.34
N GLY A 55 -14.54 7.59 -3.80
CA GLY A 55 -13.60 6.46 -3.75
C GLY A 55 -13.18 5.98 -5.15
N MET A 56 -14.13 5.93 -6.10
CA MET A 56 -13.85 5.56 -7.49
C MET A 56 -12.92 6.56 -8.18
N ARG A 57 -12.93 7.85 -7.80
CA ARG A 57 -11.98 8.85 -8.34
C ARG A 57 -10.53 8.52 -7.98
N HIS A 58 -10.26 7.95 -6.81
CA HIS A 58 -8.89 7.52 -6.46
C HIS A 58 -8.44 6.34 -7.31
N ILE A 59 -9.34 5.37 -7.55
CA ILE A 59 -9.05 4.23 -8.43
C ILE A 59 -8.78 4.71 -9.86
N GLU A 60 -9.68 5.53 -10.41
CA GLU A 60 -9.53 6.10 -11.74
C GLU A 60 -8.20 6.84 -11.90
N TRP A 61 -7.84 7.65 -10.90
CA TRP A 61 -6.60 8.42 -10.91
C TRP A 61 -5.35 7.53 -10.89
N ALA A 62 -5.37 6.43 -10.13
CA ALA A 62 -4.29 5.44 -10.13
C ALA A 62 -4.19 4.68 -11.47
N LEU A 63 -5.33 4.33 -12.08
CA LEU A 63 -5.38 3.67 -13.39
C LEU A 63 -4.85 4.57 -14.51
N ALA A 64 -5.22 5.86 -14.48
CA ALA A 64 -4.74 6.87 -15.42
C ALA A 64 -3.22 7.09 -15.27
N ALA A 65 -2.70 7.12 -14.04
CA ALA A 65 -1.27 7.25 -13.79
C ALA A 65 -0.44 6.08 -14.35
N LEU A 66 -1.04 4.90 -14.49
CA LEU A 66 -0.39 3.70 -15.02
C LEU A 66 -0.61 3.48 -16.53
N GLU A 67 -1.38 4.35 -17.18
CA GLU A 67 -1.64 4.26 -18.61
C GLU A 67 -0.38 4.49 -19.44
N GLY A 68 -0.22 3.73 -20.53
CA GLY A 68 0.91 3.85 -21.43
C GLY A 68 2.23 3.25 -20.92
N LEU A 69 2.25 2.63 -19.73
CA LEU A 69 3.46 2.04 -19.14
C LEU A 69 3.71 0.57 -19.55
N GLY A 70 3.17 0.13 -20.68
CA GLY A 70 3.29 -1.26 -21.16
C GLY A 70 2.44 -2.29 -20.39
N LEU A 71 1.67 -1.86 -19.39
CA LEU A 71 0.77 -2.72 -18.62
C LEU A 71 -0.59 -2.87 -19.29
N ASP A 72 -1.11 -4.10 -19.35
CA ASP A 72 -2.49 -4.34 -19.75
C ASP A 72 -3.50 -3.81 -18.69
N ALA A 73 -4.77 -3.76 -19.05
CA ALA A 73 -5.82 -3.24 -18.15
C ALA A 73 -5.95 -4.03 -16.84
N GLY A 74 -5.71 -5.35 -16.88
CA GLY A 74 -5.79 -6.21 -15.70
C GLY A 74 -4.62 -5.95 -14.75
N ALA A 75 -3.41 -5.83 -15.26
CA ALA A 75 -2.22 -5.48 -14.50
C ALA A 75 -2.35 -4.09 -13.85
N ARG A 76 -2.89 -3.11 -14.57
CA ARG A 76 -3.18 -1.77 -14.02
C ARG A 76 -4.19 -1.84 -12.86
N MET A 77 -5.26 -2.62 -13.03
CA MET A 77 -6.26 -2.81 -11.97
C MET A 77 -5.66 -3.53 -10.75
N HIS A 78 -4.88 -4.59 -10.94
CA HIS A 78 -4.20 -5.28 -9.85
C HIS A 78 -3.23 -4.35 -9.11
N ALA A 79 -2.45 -3.53 -9.82
CA ALA A 79 -1.57 -2.54 -9.21
C ALA A 79 -2.36 -1.53 -8.35
N ALA A 80 -3.43 -0.94 -8.89
CA ALA A 80 -4.25 0.02 -8.14
C ALA A 80 -4.91 -0.61 -6.90
N VAL A 81 -5.57 -1.76 -7.05
CA VAL A 81 -6.28 -2.44 -5.95
C VAL A 81 -5.31 -2.98 -4.90
N SER A 82 -4.15 -3.51 -5.30
CA SER A 82 -3.16 -4.00 -4.34
C SER A 82 -2.54 -2.86 -3.52
N LEU A 83 -2.31 -1.69 -4.12
CA LEU A 83 -1.88 -0.50 -3.38
C LEU A 83 -2.92 -0.09 -2.34
N PHE A 84 -4.20 0.01 -2.71
CA PHE A 84 -5.26 0.33 -1.74
C PHE A 84 -5.41 -0.75 -0.66
N GLY A 85 -5.22 -2.01 -1.03
CA GLY A 85 -5.21 -3.13 -0.08
C GLY A 85 -4.07 -3.02 0.93
N PHE A 86 -2.88 -2.63 0.48
CA PHE A 86 -1.73 -2.35 1.34
C PHE A 86 -2.03 -1.21 2.31
N VAL A 87 -2.46 -0.03 1.83
CA VAL A 87 -2.75 1.12 2.70
C VAL A 87 -3.84 0.79 3.71
N ARG A 88 -4.90 0.10 3.28
CA ARG A 88 -5.95 -0.40 4.17
C ARG A 88 -5.39 -1.36 5.22
N GLY A 89 -4.50 -2.27 4.84
CA GLY A 89 -3.89 -3.25 5.74
C GLY A 89 -3.11 -2.58 6.87
N CYS A 90 -2.35 -1.52 6.57
CA CYS A 90 -1.67 -0.71 7.58
C CYS A 90 -2.63 0.05 8.51
N ALA A 91 -3.86 0.33 8.03
CA ALA A 91 -4.79 1.22 8.72
C ALA A 91 -5.91 0.50 9.49
N VAL A 92 -6.12 -0.79 9.26
CA VAL A 92 -7.31 -1.50 9.76
C VAL A 92 -7.39 -1.53 11.29
N ASP A 93 -6.24 -1.55 11.96
CA ASP A 93 -6.15 -1.62 13.41
C ASP A 93 -6.17 -0.25 14.09
N LEU A 94 -6.06 0.86 13.34
CA LEU A 94 -6.05 2.22 13.91
C LEU A 94 -7.29 2.52 14.76
N ALA A 95 -8.46 2.02 14.36
CA ALA A 95 -9.69 2.21 15.13
C ALA A 95 -9.66 1.44 16.46
N ALA A 96 -9.13 0.21 16.44
CA ALA A 96 -9.01 -0.61 17.63
C ALA A 96 -7.95 -0.05 18.59
N GLU A 97 -6.84 0.48 18.07
CA GLU A 97 -5.80 1.15 18.85
C GLU A 97 -6.33 2.42 19.53
N GLN A 98 -7.09 3.25 18.80
CA GLN A 98 -7.74 4.42 19.40
C GLN A 98 -8.71 4.01 20.50
N GLU A 99 -9.58 3.02 20.27
CA GLU A 99 -10.54 2.57 21.28
C GLU A 99 -9.84 1.93 22.49
N ALA A 100 -8.79 1.13 22.29
CA ALA A 100 -8.02 0.53 23.37
C ALA A 100 -7.34 1.58 24.26
N GLY A 101 -6.89 2.70 23.67
CA GLY A 101 -6.37 3.85 24.41
C GLY A 101 -7.43 4.52 25.29
N HIS A 102 -8.70 4.53 24.89
CA HIS A 102 -9.81 5.16 25.62
C HIS A 102 -10.50 4.22 26.62
N ALA A 103 -10.67 2.93 26.28
CA ALA A 103 -11.52 1.99 27.00
C ALA A 103 -10.81 1.22 28.13
N SER A 104 -9.48 1.12 28.12
CA SER A 104 -8.77 0.15 28.97
C SER A 104 -8.82 0.45 30.46
N GLY A 105 -8.81 1.72 30.91
CA GLY A 105 -8.87 2.10 32.35
C GLY A 105 -7.73 1.57 33.25
N VAL A 106 -6.96 0.60 32.74
CA VAL A 106 -5.64 0.13 33.11
C VAL A 106 -4.67 1.04 32.37
N THR A 107 -3.77 1.72 33.08
CA THR A 107 -2.78 2.60 32.43
C THR A 107 -2.05 1.82 31.32
N SER A 108 -1.90 2.40 30.13
CA SER A 108 -1.18 1.83 28.98
C SER A 108 0.10 1.08 29.40
N ASP A 109 0.79 1.63 30.40
CA ASP A 109 2.01 1.09 31.03
C ASP A 109 1.85 -0.30 31.66
N GLN A 110 0.73 -0.59 32.33
CA GLN A 110 0.48 -1.89 32.96
C GLN A 110 0.17 -2.97 31.92
N TRP A 111 -0.57 -2.61 30.86
CA TRP A 111 -0.79 -3.52 29.74
C TRP A 111 0.53 -3.82 29.01
N MET A 112 1.33 -2.80 28.74
CA MET A 112 2.66 -2.96 28.15
C MET A 112 3.57 -3.85 29.00
N GLN A 113 3.65 -3.64 30.32
CA GLN A 113 4.46 -4.48 31.21
C GLN A 113 4.06 -5.96 31.20
N VAL A 114 2.75 -6.26 31.17
CA VAL A 114 2.26 -7.65 31.08
C VAL A 114 2.63 -8.28 29.73
N GLN A 115 2.53 -7.54 28.62
CA GLN A 115 2.93 -8.05 27.32
C GLN A 115 4.44 -8.23 27.20
N GLU A 116 5.25 -7.32 27.75
CA GLU A 116 6.70 -7.45 27.79
C GLU A 116 7.15 -8.68 28.57
N ALA A 117 6.55 -8.95 29.74
CA ALA A 117 6.88 -10.14 30.53
C ALA A 117 6.52 -11.44 29.80
N ARG A 118 5.35 -11.47 29.14
CA ARG A 118 4.94 -12.63 28.30
C ARG A 118 5.87 -12.83 27.12
N MET A 119 6.27 -11.74 26.47
CA MET A 119 7.23 -11.77 25.35
C MET A 119 8.59 -12.29 25.82
N ALA A 120 9.11 -11.80 26.96
CA ALA A 120 10.37 -12.27 27.52
C ALA A 120 10.34 -13.77 27.83
N ALA A 121 9.24 -14.26 28.41
CA ALA A 121 9.05 -15.69 28.66
C ALA A 121 9.04 -16.50 27.34
N LEU A 122 8.33 -16.02 26.31
CA LEU A 122 8.25 -16.68 25.00
C LEU A 122 9.61 -16.75 24.28
N LEU A 123 10.46 -15.74 24.47
CA LEU A 123 11.79 -15.68 23.84
C LEU A 123 12.89 -16.37 24.66
N SER A 124 12.59 -16.81 25.88
CA SER A 124 13.59 -17.27 26.86
C SER A 124 14.29 -18.58 26.48
N ASP A 125 13.64 -19.46 25.72
CA ASP A 125 14.17 -20.75 25.32
C ASP A 125 14.96 -20.72 23.99
N GLY A 126 15.04 -19.54 23.35
CA GLY A 126 15.76 -19.35 22.10
C GLY A 126 15.03 -19.85 20.85
N THR A 127 13.74 -20.19 20.91
CA THR A 127 12.96 -20.71 19.77
C THR A 127 12.80 -19.70 18.62
N PHE A 128 12.92 -18.40 18.90
CA PHE A 128 12.69 -17.32 17.92
C PHE A 128 13.93 -16.44 17.69
N PRO A 129 15.08 -16.99 17.24
CA PRO A 129 16.35 -16.25 17.22
C PRO A 129 16.34 -15.05 16.27
N ALA A 130 15.71 -15.17 15.10
CA ALA A 130 15.60 -14.08 14.13
C ALA A 130 14.74 -12.91 14.67
N PHE A 131 13.60 -13.24 15.31
CA PHE A 131 12.74 -12.24 15.92
C PHE A 131 13.42 -11.55 17.09
N THR A 132 14.10 -12.32 17.96
CA THR A 132 14.88 -11.75 19.07
C THR A 132 15.93 -10.78 18.56
N THR A 133 16.67 -11.15 17.50
CA THR A 133 17.69 -10.29 16.89
C THR A 133 17.08 -8.99 16.37
N ALA A 134 16.00 -9.07 15.59
CA ALA A 134 15.33 -7.89 15.04
C ALA A 134 14.75 -6.98 16.15
N ARG A 135 14.17 -7.57 17.20
CA ARG A 135 13.57 -6.83 18.32
C ARG A 135 14.60 -6.06 19.15
N THR A 136 15.83 -6.56 19.21
CA THR A 136 16.91 -5.90 19.95
C THR A 136 17.61 -4.78 19.16
N ASP A 137 17.22 -4.56 17.91
CA ASP A 137 17.73 -3.45 17.11
C ASP A 137 17.28 -2.10 17.71
N PRO A 138 18.21 -1.21 18.12
CA PRO A 138 17.86 0.12 18.62
C PRO A 138 17.10 0.99 17.61
N GLY A 139 17.18 0.68 16.32
CA GLY A 139 16.47 1.39 15.25
C GLY A 139 15.09 0.83 14.91
N LEU A 140 14.61 -0.19 15.63
CA LEU A 140 13.31 -0.79 15.36
C LEU A 140 12.17 0.18 15.68
N ASP A 141 11.48 0.65 14.65
CA ASP A 141 10.24 1.40 14.75
C ASP A 141 9.11 0.61 14.07
N LEU A 142 8.17 0.13 14.89
CA LEU A 142 6.97 -0.60 14.46
C LEU A 142 5.69 0.26 14.54
N SER A 143 5.83 1.59 14.59
CA SER A 143 4.69 2.50 14.46
C SER A 143 3.97 2.29 13.12
N ALA A 144 2.66 2.56 13.11
CA ALA A 144 1.86 2.43 11.89
C ALA A 144 2.38 3.33 10.75
N GLU A 145 2.92 4.51 11.08
CA GLU A 145 3.56 5.42 10.11
C GLU A 145 4.86 4.84 9.53
N SER A 146 5.72 4.25 10.36
CA SER A 146 6.95 3.57 9.92
C SER A 146 6.63 2.41 8.98
N LEU A 147 5.70 1.54 9.39
CA LEU A 147 5.27 0.38 8.60
C LEU A 147 4.62 0.80 7.27
N PHE A 148 3.76 1.82 7.29
CA PHE A 148 3.16 2.39 6.09
C PHE A 148 4.23 2.96 5.15
N THR A 149 5.15 3.78 5.66
CA THR A 149 6.17 4.45 4.84
C THR A 149 7.12 3.44 4.21
N PHE A 150 7.65 2.50 5.01
CA PHE A 150 8.51 1.44 4.50
C PHE A 150 7.79 0.58 3.46
N GLY A 151 6.56 0.15 3.76
CA GLY A 151 5.78 -0.69 2.87
C GLY A 151 5.40 0.01 1.57
N LEU A 152 5.07 1.31 1.61
CA LEU A 152 4.73 2.09 0.42
C LEU A 152 5.92 2.17 -0.53
N ASP A 153 7.12 2.48 -0.01
CA ASP A 153 8.32 2.54 -0.83
C ASP A 153 8.60 1.19 -1.50
N ARG A 154 8.55 0.10 -0.74
CA ARG A 154 8.77 -1.26 -1.29
C ARG A 154 7.70 -1.67 -2.29
N HIS A 155 6.44 -1.30 -2.05
CA HIS A 155 5.34 -1.58 -2.96
C HIS A 155 5.55 -0.86 -4.31
N LEU A 156 5.89 0.43 -4.27
CA LEU A 156 6.17 1.22 -5.47
C LEU A 156 7.44 0.74 -6.19
N ASP A 157 8.47 0.25 -5.48
CA ASP A 157 9.65 -0.37 -6.08
C ASP A 157 9.28 -1.65 -6.84
N GLY A 158 8.40 -2.48 -6.28
CA GLY A 158 7.87 -3.66 -6.96
C GLY A 158 7.10 -3.34 -8.25
N LEU A 159 6.28 -2.29 -8.23
CA LEU A 159 5.61 -1.80 -9.43
C LEU A 159 6.60 -1.24 -10.47
N ALA A 160 7.65 -0.56 -10.03
CA ALA A 160 8.70 -0.06 -10.93
C ALA A 160 9.40 -1.21 -11.66
N ALA A 161 9.72 -2.30 -10.95
CA ALA A 161 10.29 -3.50 -11.56
C ALA A 161 9.34 -4.16 -12.58
N LEU A 162 8.04 -4.23 -12.25
CA LEU A 162 7.01 -4.75 -13.17
C LEU A 162 6.92 -3.91 -14.46
N ILE A 163 6.89 -2.58 -14.32
CA ILE A 163 6.82 -1.64 -15.44
C ILE A 163 8.08 -1.73 -16.32
N ALA A 164 9.26 -1.79 -15.70
CA ALA A 164 10.52 -1.96 -16.43
C ALA A 164 10.53 -3.25 -17.26
N ALA A 165 10.11 -4.37 -16.65
CA ALA A 165 10.02 -5.66 -17.34
C ALA A 165 9.01 -5.67 -18.50
N ALA A 166 7.93 -4.88 -18.41
CA ALA A 166 6.97 -4.72 -19.49
C ALA A 166 7.55 -3.92 -20.67
N GLY A 167 8.31 -2.85 -20.37
CA GLY A 167 9.00 -2.05 -21.38
C GLY A 167 10.05 -2.83 -22.17
N ASP A 168 10.81 -3.71 -21.50
CA ASP A 168 11.80 -4.57 -22.15
C ASP A 168 11.13 -5.54 -23.15
N GLN A 169 9.99 -6.13 -22.77
CA GLN A 169 9.26 -7.08 -23.63
C GLN A 169 8.69 -6.41 -24.88
N SER A 170 8.20 -5.16 -24.78
CA SER A 170 7.75 -4.40 -25.95
C SER A 170 8.90 -4.14 -26.94
N ASN A 171 10.10 -3.85 -26.43
CA ASN A 171 11.29 -3.58 -27.26
C ASN A 171 11.81 -4.84 -27.99
N PHE A 172 11.68 -6.03 -27.37
CA PHE A 172 12.01 -7.31 -28.02
C PHE A 172 10.98 -7.74 -29.09
N GLY A 173 9.69 -7.36 -28.93
CA GLY A 173 8.65 -7.65 -29.93
C GLY A 173 8.80 -6.85 -31.22
N GLU A 174 9.18 -5.56 -31.12
CA GLU A 174 9.41 -4.70 -32.29
C GLU A 174 10.65 -5.11 -33.10
N THR A 175 11.73 -5.49 -32.43
CA THR A 175 12.97 -5.93 -33.09
C THR A 175 12.82 -7.27 -33.82
N SER A 176 12.00 -8.20 -33.32
CA SER A 176 11.73 -9.48 -33.99
C SER A 176 10.87 -9.31 -35.26
N SER A 177 9.90 -8.39 -35.25
CA SER A 177 9.07 -8.08 -36.44
C SER A 177 9.87 -7.41 -37.57
N ALA A 178 10.91 -6.62 -37.24
CA ALA A 178 11.77 -5.99 -38.23
C ALA A 178 12.69 -7.00 -38.97
N VAL A 179 13.07 -8.10 -38.32
CA VAL A 179 13.93 -9.14 -38.92
C VAL A 179 13.14 -10.08 -39.85
N VAL A 180 11.86 -10.34 -39.54
CA VAL A 180 11.00 -11.20 -40.39
C VAL A 180 10.60 -10.53 -41.71
N ASN A 181 10.61 -9.20 -41.80
CA ASN A 181 10.27 -8.47 -43.03
C ASN A 181 11.43 -8.30 -44.04
N LEU A 182 12.67 -8.69 -43.69
CA LEU A 182 13.83 -8.61 -44.59
C LEU A 182 14.14 -9.92 -45.34
N GLN A 183 13.33 -10.97 -45.18
CA GLN A 183 13.51 -12.26 -45.87
C GLN A 183 12.40 -12.57 -46.89
N ARG A 184 11.60 -11.57 -47.31
CA ARG A 184 10.47 -11.76 -48.24
C ARG A 184 10.63 -11.15 -49.63
N ASP A 185 11.83 -10.68 -49.98
CA ASP A 185 12.15 -10.14 -51.30
C ASP A 185 13.39 -10.84 -51.90
N TRP A 186 13.29 -12.13 -52.24
CA TRP A 186 14.10 -12.82 -53.28
C TRP A 186 13.35 -14.04 -53.83
#